data_AF-A0A958SLU1-F1
#
_entry.id   AF-A0A958SLU1-F1
#
_cell.length_a   1.000
_cell.length_b   1.000
_cell.length_c   1.000
_cell.angle_alpha   90.00
_cell.angle_beta   90.00
_cell.angle_gamma   90.00
#
_symmetry.space_group_name_H-M   'P 1'
#
loop_
_entity.id
_entity.type
_entity.pdbx_description
1 polymer ?
#
loop_
_entity_poly.entity_id
_entity_poly.type
_entity_poly.pdbx_seq_one_letter_code
_entity_poly.pdbx_strand_id
1 'polypeptide(L)'
;MVSSGSRNEIYTPYAFSELADPYNIVWAGDWAVCQHNWAGLVDLNDFGEPVPSLAKSWSITSDLLLVTFKLSNHLFWSDGTKMTIDQIVESLRVSKLGTVHTDLSDAVESIERKVSDEIVFRLKRPLPPLLRSLAYSDWAIVHPSTL
;
A
#
# COMPACT_ATOMS: atom_id res chain seq x y z
N MET A 1 -24.45 -12.59 -3.67
CA MET A 1 -23.97 -13.99 -3.65
C MET A 1 -22.50 -13.93 -3.30
N VAL A 2 -22.14 -14.32 -2.08
CA VAL A 2 -20.75 -14.33 -1.62
C VAL A 2 -20.15 -15.61 -2.17
N SER A 3 -19.16 -15.51 -3.07
CA SER A 3 -18.40 -16.68 -3.51
C SER A 3 -17.66 -17.23 -2.29
N SER A 4 -18.07 -18.42 -1.86
CA SER A 4 -17.32 -19.21 -0.89
C SER A 4 -16.08 -19.75 -1.58
N GLY A 5 -15.01 -18.94 -1.65
CA GLY A 5 -13.69 -19.42 -2.06
C GLY A 5 -13.25 -20.56 -1.15
N SER A 6 -12.87 -21.69 -1.75
CA SER A 6 -12.31 -22.84 -1.04
C SER A 6 -11.05 -22.41 -0.29
N ARG A 7 -11.04 -22.54 1.05
CA ARG A 7 -9.91 -22.12 1.91
C ARG A 7 -8.58 -22.90 1.73
N ASN A 8 -8.43 -23.69 0.67
CA ASN A 8 -7.29 -24.60 0.43
C ASN A 8 -6.78 -24.51 -1.02
N GLU A 9 -6.53 -23.30 -1.52
CA GLU A 9 -5.93 -23.11 -2.83
C GLU A 9 -4.40 -23.11 -2.73
N ILE A 10 -3.74 -23.90 -3.59
CA ILE A 10 -2.28 -23.96 -3.66
C ILE A 10 -1.83 -23.05 -4.80
N TYR A 11 -1.15 -21.96 -4.46
CA TYR A 11 -0.49 -21.09 -5.41
C TYR A 11 1.00 -21.41 -5.45
N THR A 12 1.48 -21.84 -6.62
CA THR A 12 2.91 -22.05 -6.89
C THR A 12 3.44 -20.91 -7.76
N PRO A 13 4.07 -19.88 -7.18
CA PRO A 13 4.71 -18.84 -7.98
C PRO A 13 5.85 -19.43 -8.81
N TYR A 14 6.02 -18.96 -10.05
CA TYR A 14 7.03 -19.49 -10.97
C TYR A 14 8.47 -19.22 -10.49
N ALA A 15 8.71 -18.03 -9.94
CA ALA A 15 9.96 -17.64 -9.29
C ALA A 15 9.62 -16.67 -8.15
N PHE A 16 10.14 -16.93 -6.95
CA PHE A 16 10.02 -16.05 -5.77
C PHE A 16 11.38 -16.00 -5.06
N SER A 17 11.69 -14.85 -4.48
CA SER A 17 12.83 -14.63 -3.61
C SER A 17 12.60 -15.40 -2.31
N GLU A 18 13.57 -16.19 -1.84
CA GLU A 18 13.43 -17.01 -0.62
C GLU A 18 12.88 -16.26 0.60
N LEU A 19 13.06 -14.93 0.62
CA LEU A 19 12.48 -14.00 1.58
C LEU A 19 11.60 -12.96 0.87
N ALA A 20 10.34 -12.87 1.28
CA ALA A 20 9.42 -11.84 0.82
C ALA A 20 9.69 -10.52 1.54
N ASP A 21 10.03 -9.48 0.77
CA ASP A 21 10.26 -8.12 1.27
C ASP A 21 9.50 -7.13 0.37
N PRO A 22 8.44 -6.46 0.89
CA PRO A 22 7.71 -5.42 0.16
C PRO A 22 8.59 -4.27 -0.34
N TYR A 23 9.72 -3.98 0.31
CA TYR A 23 10.64 -2.93 -0.12
C TYR A 23 11.60 -3.36 -1.23
N ASN A 24 11.74 -4.66 -1.46
CA ASN A 24 12.69 -5.19 -2.43
C ASN A 24 12.06 -6.34 -3.24
N ILE A 25 11.14 -5.98 -4.12
CA ILE A 25 10.48 -6.93 -5.01
C ILE A 25 11.34 -7.14 -6.25
N VAL A 26 11.77 -8.39 -6.47
CA VAL A 26 12.67 -8.77 -7.57
C VAL A 26 11.92 -9.59 -8.61
N TRP A 27 11.05 -10.50 -8.16
CA TRP A 27 10.30 -11.41 -9.03
C TRP A 27 8.79 -11.18 -8.92
N ALA A 28 8.06 -11.51 -9.97
CA ALA A 28 6.59 -11.45 -9.95
C ALA A 28 5.97 -12.35 -8.86
N GLY A 29 6.65 -13.43 -8.45
CA GLY A 29 6.22 -14.25 -7.32
C GLY A 29 6.30 -13.54 -5.97
N ASP A 30 7.20 -12.57 -5.83
CA ASP A 30 7.30 -11.76 -4.60
C ASP A 30 6.05 -10.91 -4.44
N TRP A 31 5.50 -10.36 -5.52
CA TRP A 31 4.20 -9.67 -5.48
C TRP A 31 3.10 -10.59 -4.99
N ALA A 32 3.01 -11.81 -5.53
CA ALA A 32 1.99 -12.75 -5.13
C ALA A 32 2.07 -13.08 -3.63
N VAL A 33 3.27 -13.29 -3.09
CA VAL A 33 3.42 -13.54 -1.64
C VAL A 33 3.13 -12.28 -0.83
N CYS A 34 3.65 -11.13 -1.25
CA CYS A 34 3.51 -9.88 -0.50
C CYS A 34 2.06 -9.39 -0.41
N GLN A 35 1.28 -9.50 -1.49
CA GLN A 35 -0.13 -9.09 -1.51
C GLN A 35 -1.01 -9.83 -0.48
N HIS A 36 -0.64 -11.05 -0.09
CA HIS A 36 -1.39 -11.82 0.91
C HIS A 36 -0.98 -11.52 2.35
N ASN A 37 0.20 -10.95 2.57
CA ASN A 37 0.78 -10.77 3.90
C ASN A 37 0.81 -9.31 4.37
N TRP A 38 0.86 -8.35 3.43
CA TRP A 38 0.86 -6.92 3.74
C TRP A 38 -0.28 -6.19 3.04
N ALA A 39 -0.71 -5.08 3.64
CA ALA A 39 -1.79 -4.25 3.14
C ALA A 39 -1.30 -2.83 2.85
N GLY A 40 -1.77 -2.25 1.74
CA GLY A 40 -1.58 -0.83 1.42
C GLY A 40 -2.68 0.06 1.98
N LEU A 41 -2.60 1.37 1.72
CA LEU A 41 -3.69 2.30 2.04
C LEU A 41 -4.97 1.98 1.24
N VAL A 42 -4.80 1.50 0.02
CA VAL A 42 -5.84 1.18 -0.96
C VAL A 42 -5.55 -0.22 -1.48
N ASP A 43 -6.60 -0.96 -1.84
CA ASP A 43 -6.49 -2.27 -2.47
C ASP A 43 -7.27 -2.28 -3.79
N LEU A 44 -7.20 -3.36 -4.57
CA LEU A 44 -7.95 -3.54 -5.81
C LEU A 44 -8.99 -4.66 -5.66
N ASN A 45 -10.20 -4.42 -6.15
CA ASN A 45 -11.19 -5.49 -6.26
C ASN A 45 -10.91 -6.42 -7.47
N ASP A 46 -11.73 -7.46 -7.64
CA ASP A 46 -11.63 -8.41 -8.76
C ASP A 46 -11.74 -7.75 -10.16
N PHE A 47 -12.26 -6.53 -10.23
CA PHE A 47 -12.37 -5.73 -11.46
C PHE A 47 -11.18 -4.79 -11.67
N GLY A 48 -10.18 -4.81 -10.76
CA GLY A 48 -9.02 -3.95 -10.78
C GLY A 48 -9.32 -2.49 -10.43
N GLU A 49 -10.42 -2.24 -9.71
CA GLU A 49 -10.85 -0.93 -9.25
C GLU A 49 -10.36 -0.66 -7.82
N PRO A 50 -9.91 0.57 -7.50
CA PRO A 50 -9.45 0.91 -6.15
C PRO A 50 -10.56 0.84 -5.10
N VAL A 51 -10.31 0.10 -4.02
CA VAL A 51 -11.22 -0.05 -2.87
C VAL A 51 -10.51 0.29 -1.55
N PRO A 52 -11.26 0.69 -0.51
CA PRO A 52 -10.71 0.95 0.83
C PRO A 52 -9.98 -0.27 1.42
N SER A 53 -8.83 -0.02 2.06
CA SER A 53 -8.09 -0.99 2.85
C SER A 53 -7.73 -0.37 4.22
N LEU A 54 -6.45 -0.06 4.48
CA LEU A 54 -6.05 0.64 5.70
C LEU A 54 -6.62 2.08 5.74
N ALA A 55 -6.85 2.70 4.59
CA ALA A 55 -7.59 3.95 4.49
C ALA A 55 -9.07 3.68 4.18
N LYS A 56 -9.97 4.28 4.95
CA LYS A 56 -11.43 4.17 4.76
C LYS A 56 -11.96 5.02 3.60
N SER A 57 -11.24 6.08 3.25
CA SER A 57 -11.63 7.02 2.19
C SER A 57 -10.45 7.89 1.79
N TRP A 58 -10.51 8.44 0.58
CA TRP A 58 -9.54 9.42 0.10
C TRP A 58 -10.21 10.54 -0.68
N SER A 59 -9.52 11.68 -0.78
CA SER A 59 -9.92 12.81 -1.61
C SER A 59 -8.74 13.30 -2.44
N ILE A 60 -8.98 13.54 -3.72
CA ILE A 60 -7.98 14.03 -4.68
C ILE A 60 -8.40 15.45 -5.09
N THR A 61 -7.47 16.39 -5.09
CA THR A 61 -7.72 17.76 -5.56
C THR A 61 -7.90 17.81 -7.08
N SER A 62 -8.56 18.86 -7.59
CA SER A 62 -8.84 19.00 -9.03
C SER A 62 -7.59 19.13 -9.91
N ASP A 63 -6.47 19.58 -9.33
CA ASP A 63 -5.16 19.67 -9.98
C ASP A 63 -4.40 18.33 -10.00
N LEU A 64 -4.92 17.28 -9.33
CA LEU A 64 -4.30 15.96 -9.19
C LEU A 64 -2.92 15.97 -8.49
N LEU A 65 -2.62 17.02 -7.72
CA LEU A 65 -1.33 17.15 -7.03
C LEU A 65 -1.39 16.83 -5.54
N LEU A 66 -2.58 16.82 -4.94
CA LEU A 66 -2.76 16.52 -3.52
C LEU A 66 -3.77 15.40 -3.33
N VAL A 67 -3.35 14.38 -2.58
CA VAL A 67 -4.21 13.27 -2.19
C VAL A 67 -4.19 13.11 -0.69
N THR A 68 -5.37 13.12 -0.09
CA THR A 68 -5.54 12.96 1.35
C THR A 68 -6.26 11.64 1.62
N PHE A 69 -5.63 10.79 2.42
CA PHE A 69 -6.19 9.52 2.89
C PHE A 69 -6.64 9.68 4.34
N LYS A 70 -7.84 9.19 4.65
CA LYS A 70 -8.33 9.05 6.02
C LYS A 70 -8.16 7.60 6.45
N LEU A 71 -7.45 7.37 7.55
CA LEU A 71 -7.25 6.02 8.06
C LEU A 71 -8.55 5.43 8.63
N SER A 72 -8.64 4.10 8.54
CA SER A 72 -9.69 3.32 9.20
C SER A 72 -9.55 3.43 10.72
N ASN A 73 -10.68 3.41 11.41
CA ASN A 73 -10.67 3.38 12.86
C ASN A 73 -10.31 1.93 13.26
N HIS A 74 -9.40 1.74 14.22
CA HIS A 74 -8.99 0.43 14.75
C HIS A 74 -8.08 -0.41 13.82
N LEU A 75 -6.92 0.14 13.46
CA LEU A 75 -5.87 -0.60 12.78
C LEU A 75 -4.97 -1.35 13.77
N PHE A 76 -4.76 -2.64 13.53
CA PHE A 76 -3.90 -3.52 14.32
C PHE A 76 -3.01 -4.34 13.40
N TRP A 77 -1.80 -4.61 13.88
CA TRP A 77 -0.89 -5.54 13.25
C TRP A 77 -1.29 -6.99 13.53
N SER A 78 -0.71 -7.94 12.80
CA SER A 78 -0.98 -9.37 12.96
C SER A 78 -0.56 -9.92 14.33
N ASP A 79 0.31 -9.22 15.07
CA ASP A 79 0.71 -9.56 16.43
C ASP A 79 -0.25 -8.99 17.52
N GLY A 80 -1.29 -8.26 17.10
CA GLY A 80 -2.28 -7.64 17.98
C GLY A 80 -1.90 -6.24 18.49
N THR A 81 -0.71 -5.72 18.18
CA THR A 81 -0.34 -4.36 18.55
C THR A 81 -1.07 -3.33 17.68
N LYS A 82 -1.36 -2.15 18.25
CA LYS A 82 -2.10 -1.10 17.53
C LYS A 82 -1.17 -0.40 16.54
N MET A 83 -1.63 -0.25 15.30
CA MET A 83 -0.91 0.53 14.29
C MET A 83 -1.03 2.02 14.61
N THR A 84 0.10 2.74 14.54
CA THR A 84 0.09 4.21 14.66
C THR A 84 0.29 4.87 13.30
N ILE A 85 -0.27 6.06 13.12
CA ILE A 85 -0.10 6.84 11.90
C ILE A 85 1.37 7.12 11.59
N ASP A 86 2.21 7.29 12.61
CA ASP A 86 3.64 7.55 12.44
C ASP A 86 4.36 6.36 11.81
N GLN A 87 4.03 5.14 12.24
CA GLN A 87 4.58 3.91 11.67
C GLN A 87 4.16 3.74 10.20
N ILE A 88 2.89 4.02 9.90
CA ILE A 88 2.35 3.96 8.54
C ILE A 88 3.07 4.97 7.64
N VAL A 89 3.19 6.22 8.09
CA VAL A 89 3.85 7.28 7.32
C VAL A 89 5.33 6.98 7.11
N GLU A 90 6.01 6.43 8.11
CA GLU A 90 7.41 6.07 7.97
C GLU A 90 7.60 4.93 6.96
N SER A 91 6.78 3.88 7.02
CA SER A 91 6.81 2.81 6.04
C SER A 91 6.61 3.33 4.60
N LEU A 92 5.66 4.25 4.40
CA LEU A 92 5.43 4.88 3.09
C LEU A 92 6.61 5.73 2.61
N ARG A 93 7.36 6.36 3.52
CA ARG A 93 8.58 7.09 3.17
C ARG A 93 9.69 6.14 2.73
N VAL A 94 9.82 4.99 3.38
CA VAL A 94 10.76 3.94 2.96
C VAL A 94 10.38 3.42 1.57
N SER A 95 9.11 3.10 1.33
CA SER A 95 8.60 2.71 0.00
C SER A 95 8.96 3.73 -1.07
N LYS A 96 8.76 5.02 -0.80
CA LYS A 96 9.12 6.11 -1.71
C LYS A 96 10.59 6.05 -2.18
N LEU A 97 11.52 5.60 -1.33
CA LEU A 97 12.94 5.49 -1.67
C LEU A 97 13.27 4.26 -2.53
N GLY A 98 12.47 3.19 -2.42
CA GLY A 98 12.81 1.87 -2.95
C GLY A 98 12.16 1.47 -4.27
N THR A 99 11.03 2.06 -4.68
CA THR A 99 10.31 1.53 -5.85
C THR A 99 10.91 2.01 -7.18
N VAL A 100 11.35 1.06 -8.01
CA VAL A 100 11.68 1.27 -9.45
C VAL A 100 10.55 0.80 -10.38
N HIS A 101 9.54 0.13 -9.82
CA HIS A 101 8.49 -0.56 -10.57
C HIS A 101 7.35 0.36 -11.01
N THR A 102 7.25 1.55 -10.40
CA THR A 102 6.25 2.55 -10.78
C THR A 102 6.86 3.95 -10.82
N ASP A 103 6.28 4.81 -11.64
CA ASP A 103 6.56 6.26 -11.66
C ASP A 103 6.21 6.98 -10.34
N LEU A 104 5.57 6.27 -9.38
CA LEU A 104 4.99 6.88 -8.20
C LEU A 104 6.07 7.44 -7.26
N SER A 105 7.16 6.72 -7.04
CA SER A 105 8.27 7.19 -6.19
C SER A 105 8.86 8.52 -6.66
N ASP A 106 9.03 8.67 -7.98
CA ASP A 106 9.51 9.92 -8.58
C ASP A 106 8.45 11.04 -8.52
N ALA A 107 7.19 10.68 -8.79
CA ALA A 107 6.08 11.63 -8.78
C ALA A 107 5.76 12.18 -7.38
N VAL A 108 5.99 11.42 -6.31
CA VAL A 108 5.74 11.85 -4.94
C VAL A 108 6.81 12.86 -4.48
N GLU A 109 6.36 14.05 -4.08
CA GLU A 109 7.17 15.09 -3.48
C GLU A 109 7.33 14.84 -1.97
N SER A 110 6.22 14.79 -1.24
CA SER A 110 6.21 14.58 0.22
C SER A 110 5.03 13.70 0.67
N ILE A 111 5.24 13.05 1.83
CA ILE A 111 4.23 12.25 2.54
C ILE A 111 4.18 12.77 3.97
N GLU A 112 3.05 13.36 4.33
CA GLU A 112 2.86 14.11 5.56
C GLU A 112 1.67 13.60 6.36
N ARG A 113 1.82 13.55 7.68
CA ARG A 113 0.74 13.31 8.63
C ARG A 113 0.04 14.64 8.94
N LYS A 114 -1.29 14.63 9.02
CA LYS A 114 -2.10 15.69 9.62
C LYS A 114 -2.66 15.27 10.97
N VAL A 115 -3.16 16.25 11.73
CA VAL A 115 -3.65 16.07 13.11
C VAL A 115 -4.85 15.11 13.20
N SER A 116 -5.62 14.96 12.13
CA SER A 116 -6.89 14.21 12.06
C SER A 116 -6.76 12.74 11.61
N ASP A 117 -5.66 12.06 11.90
CA ASP A 117 -5.35 10.71 11.37
C ASP A 117 -5.42 10.64 9.83
N GLU A 118 -5.00 11.74 9.21
CA GLU A 118 -4.98 11.93 7.77
C GLU A 118 -3.55 11.86 7.26
N ILE A 119 -3.34 11.17 6.14
CA ILE A 119 -2.08 11.11 5.42
C ILE A 119 -2.23 11.88 4.13
N VAL A 120 -1.34 12.82 3.87
CA VAL A 120 -1.34 13.66 2.67
C VAL A 120 -0.13 13.34 1.81
N PHE A 121 -0.40 12.95 0.57
CA PHE A 121 0.57 12.84 -0.49
C PHE A 121 0.56 14.13 -1.30
N ARG A 122 1.74 14.72 -1.49
CA ARG A 122 1.98 15.80 -2.43
C ARG A 122 2.74 15.24 -3.63
N LEU A 123 2.26 15.52 -4.83
CA LEU A 123 2.88 15.08 -6.08
C LEU A 123 3.53 16.27 -6.81
N LYS A 124 4.66 16.02 -7.46
CA LYS A 124 5.36 16.97 -8.35
C LYS A 124 4.64 17.12 -9.69
N ARG A 125 3.93 16.08 -10.12
CA ARG A 125 3.21 15.99 -11.39
C ARG A 125 1.94 15.16 -11.23
N PRO A 126 0.88 15.43 -12.02
CA PRO A 126 -0.29 14.58 -12.06
C PRO A 126 0.06 13.14 -12.43
N LEU A 127 -0.47 12.17 -11.70
CA LEU A 127 -0.32 10.74 -12.00
C LEU A 127 -1.70 10.10 -12.11
N PRO A 128 -2.27 9.95 -13.33
CA PRO A 128 -3.64 9.47 -13.52
C PRO A 128 -3.98 8.12 -12.86
N PRO A 129 -3.11 7.08 -12.85
CA PRO A 129 -3.39 5.82 -12.18
C PRO A 129 -2.93 5.77 -10.71
N LEU A 130 -2.83 6.91 -10.02
CA LEU A 130 -2.25 7.00 -8.66
C LEU A 130 -2.76 5.95 -7.67
N LEU A 131 -4.08 5.78 -7.55
CA LEU A 131 -4.68 4.86 -6.57
C LEU A 131 -4.33 3.40 -6.89
N ARG A 132 -4.24 3.05 -8.17
CA ARG A 132 -3.79 1.72 -8.59
C ARG A 132 -2.31 1.53 -8.28
N SER A 133 -1.48 2.55 -8.50
CA SER A 133 -0.05 2.48 -8.15
C SER A 133 0.17 2.29 -6.64
N LEU A 134 -0.66 2.90 -5.79
CA LEU A 134 -0.60 2.74 -4.33
C LEU A 134 -1.09 1.37 -3.83
N ALA A 135 -1.79 0.60 -4.66
CA ALA A 135 -2.28 -0.73 -4.31
C ALA A 135 -1.25 -1.85 -4.60
N TYR A 136 -0.13 -1.53 -5.23
CA TYR A 136 0.96 -2.49 -5.41
C TYR A 136 1.70 -2.73 -4.09
N SER A 137 2.25 -3.94 -3.96
CA SER A 137 2.96 -4.39 -2.76
C SER A 137 4.15 -3.52 -2.37
N ASP A 138 4.75 -2.81 -3.34
CA ASP A 138 5.86 -1.88 -3.07
C ASP A 138 5.47 -0.74 -2.12
N TRP A 139 4.16 -0.44 -2.04
CA TRP A 139 3.55 0.59 -1.19
C TRP A 139 2.81 -0.01 0.02
N ALA A 140 2.99 -1.31 0.27
CA ALA A 140 2.38 -1.97 1.42
C ALA A 140 3.04 -1.51 2.74
N ILE A 141 2.25 -1.49 3.81
CA ILE A 141 2.68 -1.00 5.10
C ILE A 141 3.38 -2.13 5.88
N VAL A 142 4.65 -1.92 6.21
CA VAL A 142 5.51 -2.91 6.87
C VAL A 142 5.65 -2.60 8.37
N HIS A 143 5.63 -3.65 9.18
CA HIS A 143 5.80 -3.54 10.63
C HIS A 143 7.19 -2.97 10.97
N PRO A 144 7.31 -2.01 11.90
CA PRO A 144 8.59 -1.36 12.21
C PRO A 144 9.67 -2.30 12.76
N SER A 145 9.28 -3.43 13.35
CA SER A 145 10.27 -4.42 13.84
C SER A 145 10.95 -5.20 12.72
N THR A 146 10.51 -5.02 11.47
CA THR A 146 11.07 -5.66 10.27
C THR A 146 12.05 -4.73 9.54
N LEU A 147 12.16 -3.46 9.97
CA LEU A 147 13.11 -2.46 9.47
C LEU A 147 14.48 -2.52 10.16
#